data_AF-A0A9E3VQL4-F1
#
_entry.id   AF-A0A9E3VQL4-F1
#
_cell.length_a   1.000
_cell.length_b   1.000
_cell.length_c   1.000
_cell.angle_alpha   90.00
_cell.angle_beta   90.00
_cell.angle_gamma   90.00
#
_symmetry.space_group_name_H-M   'P 1'
#
loop_
_entity.id
_entity.type
_entity.pdbx_description
1 polymer ?
#
loop_
_entity_poly.entity_id
_entity_poly.type
_entity_poly.pdbx_seq_one_letter_code
_entity_poly.pdbx_strand_id
1 'polypeptide(L)'
;MKVLAFFHSDAAQAALVRAKLVSGVSASIHFTEEENEGPCIAGTGQCEACRYVSEYPGGKAACRASRAKAFPLAMQRGKPTPFLCHMGFACVSVPMFAEEGRAFVLTFGPFCPAEAPQTLVDDALAGLAELGHREMPMFPVPLTDIPIVRAESVPALAQWTVEALETLWVAAQETEAVTEDSDPTPVMAATRRASRRTKSRALNTSPYRGAEIAAALAAGDQTLARSLVRAALAEVVSTGDAAMLARRARILALVGATLEAAENARLNTSDSWDEFPAFVSEVIQSRTDSDLIAAAMALLGIVLRRTRHVSVDGVLDELNRIVGSKLPNHVTLNEVAERLGRHPTAITHQLQRKFGLSYSQYVGRLRIDRAKELLRRTRLGVGDVAKRVGIRDASNFSKLFRKFEGVSPQQYRDHLRRHR
;
A
#
# COMPACT_ATOMS: atom_id res chain seq x y z
N MET A 1 -3.69 -12.71 18.39
CA MET A 1 -3.17 -11.34 18.48
C MET A 1 -4.21 -10.58 19.23
N LYS A 2 -3.86 -9.99 20.37
CA LYS A 2 -4.79 -9.12 21.11
C LYS A 2 -5.03 -7.84 20.30
N VAL A 3 -6.24 -7.26 20.35
CA VAL A 3 -6.57 -6.04 19.58
C VAL A 3 -5.59 -4.88 19.83
N LEU A 4 -5.12 -4.73 21.07
CA LEU A 4 -4.11 -3.70 21.37
C LEU A 4 -2.78 -3.95 20.64
N ALA A 5 -2.36 -5.20 20.48
CA ALA A 5 -1.14 -5.51 19.72
C ALA A 5 -1.32 -5.24 18.23
N PHE A 6 -2.53 -5.49 17.69
CA PHE A 6 -2.87 -5.15 16.31
C PHE A 6 -2.77 -3.66 16.04
N PHE A 7 -3.39 -2.83 16.89
CA PHE A 7 -3.35 -1.39 16.65
C PHE A 7 -1.96 -0.79 16.76
N HIS A 8 -1.02 -1.46 17.45
CA HIS A 8 0.40 -1.08 17.45
C HIS A 8 1.23 -1.71 16.32
N SER A 9 0.63 -2.55 15.47
CA SER A 9 1.34 -3.13 14.33
C SER A 9 1.65 -2.09 13.25
N ASP A 10 2.74 -2.30 12.51
CA ASP A 10 3.14 -1.44 11.39
C ASP A 10 2.01 -1.26 10.35
N ALA A 11 1.23 -2.32 10.10
CA ALA A 11 0.12 -2.30 9.16
C ALA A 11 -1.01 -1.38 9.62
N ALA A 12 -1.44 -1.48 10.88
CA ALA A 12 -2.48 -0.61 11.43
C ALA A 12 -2.02 0.85 11.53
N GLN A 13 -0.77 1.07 11.93
CA GLN A 13 -0.18 2.42 11.99
C GLN A 13 -0.07 3.04 10.59
N ALA A 14 0.35 2.26 9.58
CA ALA A 14 0.40 2.72 8.20
C ALA A 14 -1.00 3.10 7.67
N ALA A 15 -2.03 2.32 7.98
CA ALA A 15 -3.41 2.65 7.60
C ALA A 15 -3.88 3.99 8.21
N LEU A 16 -3.57 4.23 9.48
CA LEU A 16 -3.87 5.50 10.16
C LEU A 16 -3.09 6.69 9.56
N VAL A 17 -1.80 6.52 9.27
CA VAL A 17 -0.98 7.56 8.62
C VAL A 17 -1.52 7.90 7.22
N ARG A 18 -1.88 6.88 6.43
CA ARG A 18 -2.52 7.08 5.11
C ARG A 18 -3.84 7.82 5.23
N ALA A 19 -4.69 7.44 6.18
CA ALA A 19 -5.93 8.15 6.45
C ALA A 19 -5.72 9.64 6.73
N LYS A 20 -4.71 10.00 7.54
CA LYS A 20 -4.33 11.39 7.77
C LYS A 20 -3.79 12.07 6.52
N LEU A 21 -2.95 11.41 5.73
CA LEU A 21 -2.41 11.96 4.49
C LEU A 21 -3.52 12.29 3.47
N VAL A 22 -4.50 11.39 3.34
CA VAL A 22 -5.61 11.50 2.38
C VAL A 22 -6.60 12.58 2.82
N SER A 23 -6.95 12.62 4.10
CA SER A 23 -7.97 13.53 4.61
C SER A 23 -7.41 14.88 5.04
N GLY A 24 -6.11 14.97 5.36
CA GLY A 24 -5.53 16.06 6.14
C GLY A 24 -5.91 16.04 7.62
N VAL A 25 -6.82 15.16 8.04
CA VAL A 25 -7.43 15.12 9.38
C VAL A 25 -6.77 14.05 10.24
N SER A 26 -6.46 14.39 11.49
CA SER A 26 -5.95 13.42 12.45
C SER A 26 -6.98 12.32 12.73
N ALA A 27 -6.49 11.10 12.89
CA ALA A 27 -7.29 9.92 13.19
C ALA A 27 -6.85 9.36 14.55
N SER A 28 -7.82 8.95 15.37
CA SER A 28 -7.57 8.40 16.71
C SER A 28 -8.55 7.27 17.00
N ILE A 29 -8.06 6.22 17.64
CA ILE A 29 -8.84 5.05 18.03
C ILE A 29 -8.97 5.07 19.54
N HIS A 30 -10.22 5.00 19.99
CA HIS A 30 -10.59 4.86 21.39
C HIS A 30 -11.39 3.57 21.54
N PHE A 31 -11.49 3.06 22.76
CA PHE A 31 -12.45 2.00 23.09
C PHE A 31 -13.49 2.53 24.06
N THR A 32 -14.62 1.84 24.14
CA THR A 32 -15.64 2.08 25.16
C THR A 32 -15.79 0.86 26.05
N GLU A 33 -15.89 1.11 27.36
CA GLU A 33 -16.29 0.13 28.38
C GLU A 33 -17.52 0.66 29.09
N GLU A 34 -18.61 -0.10 29.15
CA GLU A 34 -19.82 0.26 29.92
C GLU A 34 -20.28 1.72 29.70
N GLU A 35 -20.36 2.13 28.42
CA GLU A 35 -20.75 3.49 27.98
C GLU A 35 -19.73 4.62 28.29
N ASN A 36 -18.60 4.30 28.94
CA ASN A 36 -17.51 5.24 29.17
C ASN A 36 -16.42 5.12 28.12
N GLU A 37 -15.92 6.27 27.67
CA GLU A 37 -14.76 6.35 26.77
C GLU A 37 -13.45 6.03 27.51
N GLY A 38 -12.74 5.02 27.03
CA GLY A 38 -11.37 4.67 27.42
C GLY A 38 -10.30 5.57 26.80
N PRO A 39 -9.02 5.39 27.16
CA PRO A 39 -7.92 6.15 26.56
C PRO A 39 -7.79 5.90 25.05
N CYS A 40 -7.19 6.87 24.36
CA CYS A 40 -6.73 6.69 22.99
C CYS A 40 -5.66 5.59 22.96
N ILE A 41 -5.85 4.59 22.08
CA ILE A 41 -4.95 3.43 21.96
C ILE A 41 -4.07 3.48 20.72
N ALA A 42 -4.45 4.24 19.70
CA ALA A 42 -3.67 4.48 18.49
C ALA A 42 -4.14 5.77 17.82
N GLY A 43 -3.25 6.46 17.11
CA GLY A 43 -3.64 7.65 16.36
C GLY A 43 -2.46 8.36 15.71
N THR A 44 -2.75 9.39 14.93
CA THR A 44 -1.76 10.14 14.12
C THR A 44 -1.29 11.45 14.74
N GLY A 45 -1.38 11.54 16.08
CA GLY A 45 -0.99 12.71 16.87
C GLY A 45 -2.10 13.75 17.04
N GLN A 46 -1.80 14.77 17.84
CA GLN A 46 -2.71 15.86 18.19
C GLN A 46 -2.21 17.19 17.60
N CYS A 47 -3.15 18.05 17.18
CA CYS A 47 -2.86 19.44 16.84
C CYS A 47 -2.49 20.26 18.08
N GLU A 48 -1.90 21.44 17.89
CA GLU A 48 -1.47 22.35 18.94
C GLU A 48 -2.64 22.76 19.84
N ALA A 49 -3.80 23.05 19.26
CA ALA A 49 -5.01 23.39 20.02
C ALA A 49 -5.45 22.25 20.94
N CYS A 50 -5.52 21.02 20.43
CA CYS A 50 -5.86 19.85 21.25
C CYS A 50 -4.82 19.58 22.34
N ARG A 51 -3.53 19.79 22.06
CA ARG A 51 -2.46 19.63 23.05
C ARG A 51 -2.64 20.64 24.18
N TYR A 52 -2.79 21.92 23.84
CA TYR A 52 -3.04 23.00 24.79
C TYR A 52 -4.25 22.72 25.67
N VAL A 53 -5.39 22.38 25.06
CA VAL A 53 -6.64 22.07 25.79
C VAL A 53 -6.49 20.83 26.67
N SER A 54 -5.72 19.83 26.24
CA SER A 54 -5.52 18.61 27.04
C SER A 54 -4.68 18.85 28.32
N GLU A 55 -3.87 19.90 28.33
CA GLU A 55 -3.08 20.33 29.48
C GLU A 55 -3.83 21.33 30.36
N TYR A 56 -4.88 21.96 29.82
CA TYR A 56 -5.71 22.90 30.55
C TYR A 56 -6.63 22.19 31.57
N PRO A 57 -6.82 22.76 32.79
CA PRO A 57 -7.74 22.21 33.79
C PRO A 57 -9.14 21.97 33.23
N GLY A 58 -9.64 20.74 33.34
CA GLY A 58 -10.95 20.34 32.82
C GLY A 58 -11.01 20.02 31.32
N GLY A 59 -10.01 20.40 30.52
CA GLY A 59 -10.06 20.24 29.06
C GLY A 59 -10.05 18.78 28.58
N LYS A 60 -9.27 17.89 29.22
CA LYS A 60 -9.34 16.44 28.94
C LYS A 60 -10.73 15.86 29.23
N ALA A 61 -11.37 16.30 30.31
CA ALA A 61 -12.70 15.84 30.69
C ALA A 61 -13.77 16.34 29.70
N ALA A 62 -13.69 17.60 29.26
CA ALA A 62 -14.58 18.15 28.25
C ALA A 62 -14.42 17.47 26.88
N CYS A 63 -13.18 17.25 26.44
CA CYS A 63 -12.86 16.44 25.26
C CYS A 63 -13.53 15.05 25.30
N ARG A 64 -13.38 14.35 26.42
CA ARG A 64 -13.97 13.03 26.64
C ARG A 64 -15.49 13.10 26.65
N ALA A 65 -16.08 14.11 27.29
CA ALA A 65 -17.52 14.28 27.37
C ALA A 65 -18.15 14.49 25.98
N SER A 66 -17.50 15.25 25.07
CA SER A 66 -17.98 15.40 23.70
C SER A 66 -18.04 14.07 22.95
N ARG A 67 -16.98 13.26 23.07
CA ARG A 67 -16.89 11.94 22.42
C ARG A 67 -17.83 10.92 23.04
N ALA A 68 -17.95 10.88 24.37
CA ALA A 68 -18.88 10.02 25.08
C ALA A 68 -20.35 10.26 24.70
N LYS A 69 -20.71 11.49 24.28
CA LYS A 69 -22.04 11.78 23.71
C LYS A 69 -22.20 11.27 22.27
N ALA A 70 -21.13 11.32 21.47
CA ALA A 70 -21.17 10.94 20.06
C ALA A 70 -21.06 9.43 19.84
N PHE A 71 -20.30 8.72 20.67
CA PHE A 71 -19.98 7.31 20.48
C PHE A 71 -21.19 6.38 20.55
N PRO A 72 -22.10 6.47 21.54
CA PRO A 72 -23.30 5.62 21.57
C PRO A 72 -24.16 5.78 20.32
N LEU A 73 -24.28 7.01 19.81
CA LEU A 73 -25.01 7.28 18.57
C LEU A 73 -24.32 6.65 17.36
N ALA A 74 -22.99 6.73 17.29
CA ALA A 74 -22.21 6.07 16.24
C ALA A 74 -22.39 4.54 16.29
N MET A 75 -22.35 3.93 17.48
CA MET A 75 -22.56 2.49 17.66
C MET A 75 -23.98 2.09 17.25
N GLN A 76 -24.98 2.83 17.70
CA GLN A 76 -26.39 2.56 17.39
C GLN A 76 -26.66 2.64 15.88
N ARG A 77 -26.06 3.61 15.19
CA ARG A 77 -26.28 3.83 13.75
C ARG A 77 -25.46 2.89 12.87
N GLY A 78 -24.35 2.34 13.36
CA GLY A 78 -23.45 1.52 12.55
C GLY A 78 -22.82 2.27 11.38
N LYS A 79 -22.76 3.61 11.46
CA LYS A 79 -22.37 4.50 10.35
C LYS A 79 -21.56 5.69 10.86
N PRO A 80 -20.76 6.34 9.99
CA PRO A 80 -20.05 7.55 10.34
C PRO A 80 -20.99 8.61 10.90
N THR A 81 -20.65 9.09 12.09
CA THR A 81 -21.49 10.01 12.85
C THR A 81 -20.68 11.28 13.15
N PRO A 82 -20.98 12.38 12.42
CA PRO A 82 -20.40 13.69 12.70
C PRO A 82 -20.85 14.22 14.06
N PHE A 83 -19.97 14.95 14.74
CA PHE A 83 -20.25 15.69 15.97
C PHE A 83 -19.30 16.88 16.10
N LEU A 84 -19.64 17.83 16.97
CA LEU A 84 -18.74 18.90 17.37
C LEU A 84 -18.09 18.57 18.70
N CYS A 85 -16.78 18.79 18.82
CA CYS A 85 -16.11 18.75 20.11
C CYS A 85 -16.44 20.02 20.93
N HIS A 86 -16.12 20.04 22.21
CA HIS A 86 -16.39 21.20 23.07
C HIS A 86 -15.66 22.48 22.61
N MET A 87 -14.59 22.35 21.83
CA MET A 87 -13.90 23.48 21.18
C MET A 87 -14.61 23.96 19.90
N GLY A 88 -15.78 23.42 19.58
CA GLY A 88 -16.54 23.71 18.37
C GLY A 88 -15.99 23.09 17.09
N PHE A 89 -14.84 22.40 17.13
CA PHE A 89 -14.29 21.73 15.95
C PHE A 89 -15.10 20.50 15.55
N ALA A 90 -15.20 20.27 14.24
CA ALA A 90 -15.88 19.11 13.71
C ALA A 90 -15.03 17.84 13.87
N CYS A 91 -15.73 16.75 14.15
CA CYS A 91 -15.19 15.42 14.28
C CYS A 91 -16.16 14.41 13.65
N VAL A 92 -15.67 13.23 13.26
CA VAL A 92 -16.50 12.12 12.79
C VAL A 92 -16.08 10.85 13.50
N SER A 93 -17.02 10.18 14.16
CA SER A 93 -16.79 8.87 14.79
C SER A 93 -17.41 7.75 13.97
N VAL A 94 -16.69 6.64 13.85
CA VAL A 94 -17.11 5.44 13.12
C VAL A 94 -16.93 4.22 14.04
N PRO A 95 -17.99 3.42 14.25
CA PRO A 95 -17.87 2.13 14.92
C PRO A 95 -16.92 1.21 14.19
N MET A 96 -16.15 0.46 14.96
CA MET A 96 -15.37 -0.68 14.48
C MET A 96 -15.90 -1.97 15.13
N PHE A 97 -15.18 -3.06 14.95
CA PHE A 97 -15.38 -4.32 15.67
C PHE A 97 -15.31 -4.17 17.20
N ALA A 98 -15.82 -5.19 17.91
CA ALA A 98 -15.79 -5.30 19.37
C ALA A 98 -15.04 -6.56 19.82
N GLU A 99 -14.37 -6.51 20.98
CA GLU A 99 -13.65 -7.64 21.59
C GLU A 99 -13.82 -7.60 23.12
N GLU A 100 -14.14 -8.73 23.76
CA GLU A 100 -14.20 -8.88 25.23
C GLU A 100 -15.07 -7.81 25.95
N GLY A 101 -16.17 -7.39 25.34
CA GLY A 101 -17.07 -6.37 25.91
C GLY A 101 -16.64 -4.92 25.68
N ARG A 102 -15.53 -4.69 24.95
CA ARG A 102 -15.09 -3.37 24.48
C ARG A 102 -15.48 -3.17 23.03
N ALA A 103 -16.09 -2.02 22.72
CA ALA A 103 -16.27 -1.58 21.33
C ALA A 103 -15.19 -0.56 20.98
N PHE A 104 -14.62 -0.68 19.78
CA PHE A 104 -13.60 0.25 19.29
C PHE A 104 -14.23 1.29 18.37
N VAL A 105 -13.76 2.54 18.47
CA VAL A 105 -14.30 3.67 17.72
C VAL A 105 -13.14 4.44 17.11
N LEU A 106 -13.16 4.58 15.79
CA LEU A 106 -12.26 5.46 15.06
C LEU A 106 -12.87 6.87 15.03
N THR A 107 -12.09 7.88 15.37
CA THR A 107 -12.51 9.28 15.32
C THR A 107 -11.54 10.08 14.46
N PHE A 108 -12.08 10.71 13.41
CA PHE A 108 -11.39 11.73 12.62
C PHE A 108 -11.69 13.10 13.21
N GLY A 109 -10.66 13.85 13.55
CA GLY A 109 -10.76 15.21 14.05
C GLY A 109 -9.56 15.64 14.90
N PRO A 110 -9.49 16.92 15.27
CA PRO A 110 -10.43 17.98 14.87
C PRO A 110 -10.22 18.44 13.42
N PHE A 111 -11.25 19.01 12.81
CA PHE A 111 -11.16 19.75 11.55
C PHE A 111 -12.15 20.92 11.51
N CYS A 112 -11.92 21.87 10.62
CA CYS A 112 -12.83 22.96 10.33
C CYS A 112 -13.57 22.70 9.02
N PRO A 113 -14.92 22.71 9.00
CA PRO A 113 -15.68 22.66 7.77
C PRO A 113 -15.29 23.80 6.82
N ALA A 114 -14.90 23.48 5.58
CA ALA A 114 -14.58 24.46 4.54
C ALA A 114 -15.77 25.34 4.14
N GLU A 115 -16.98 24.96 4.55
CA GLU A 115 -18.22 25.71 4.41
C GLU A 115 -18.31 26.90 5.38
N ALA A 116 -17.54 26.88 6.47
CA ALA A 116 -17.55 27.92 7.51
C ALA A 116 -16.15 28.19 8.11
N PRO A 117 -15.09 28.43 7.30
CA PRO A 117 -13.72 28.56 7.81
C PRO A 117 -13.53 29.74 8.75
N GLN A 118 -14.37 30.78 8.63
CA GLN A 118 -14.33 31.98 9.46
C GLN A 118 -14.69 31.72 10.93
N THR A 119 -15.41 30.64 11.25
CA THR A 119 -15.85 30.37 12.62
C THR A 119 -14.75 29.72 13.47
N LEU A 120 -13.66 29.24 12.84
CA LEU A 120 -12.63 28.45 13.50
C LEU A 120 -12.08 29.07 14.79
N VAL A 121 -11.76 30.37 14.75
CA VAL A 121 -11.17 31.07 15.90
C VAL A 121 -12.23 31.36 16.96
N ASP A 122 -13.41 31.79 16.54
CA ASP A 122 -14.51 32.14 17.45
C ASP A 122 -15.02 30.91 18.20
N ASP A 123 -15.17 29.78 17.51
CA ASP A 123 -15.54 28.48 18.07
C ASP A 123 -14.50 28.00 19.10
N ALA A 124 -13.21 28.14 18.78
CA ALA A 124 -12.12 27.77 19.68
C ALA A 124 -12.11 28.63 20.95
N LEU A 125 -12.31 29.95 20.81
CA LEU A 125 -12.37 30.87 21.94
C LEU A 125 -13.60 30.60 22.83
N ALA A 126 -14.76 30.35 22.22
CA ALA A 126 -15.99 30.01 22.94
C ALA A 126 -15.81 28.72 23.75
N GLY A 127 -15.27 27.66 23.14
CA GLY A 127 -15.01 26.40 23.84
C GLY A 127 -13.98 26.51 24.96
N LEU A 128 -12.96 27.36 24.80
CA LEU A 128 -12.00 27.63 25.88
C LEU A 128 -12.65 28.41 27.04
N ALA A 129 -13.54 29.35 26.73
CA ALA A 129 -14.28 30.11 27.74
C ALA A 129 -15.18 29.20 28.60
N GLU A 130 -15.77 28.15 28.01
CA GLU A 130 -16.56 27.15 28.76
C GLU A 130 -15.73 26.40 29.82
N LEU A 131 -14.39 26.32 29.66
CA LEU A 131 -13.49 25.75 30.67
C LEU A 131 -13.14 26.74 31.80
N GLY A 132 -13.83 27.89 31.87
CA GLY A 132 -13.59 28.93 32.87
C GLY A 132 -12.38 29.80 32.56
N HIS A 133 -11.93 29.82 31.31
CA HIS A 133 -10.89 30.76 30.87
C HIS A 133 -11.45 32.18 30.81
N ARG A 134 -10.64 33.19 31.16
CA ARG A 134 -11.00 34.61 30.96
C ARG A 134 -11.14 34.90 29.46
N GLU A 135 -12.03 35.83 29.08
CA GLU A 135 -12.13 36.31 27.70
C GLU A 135 -10.75 36.71 27.18
N MET A 136 -10.39 36.17 26.02
CA MET A 136 -9.13 36.45 25.34
C MET A 136 -9.40 37.02 23.96
N PRO A 137 -8.59 37.99 23.51
CA PRO A 137 -8.70 38.53 22.16
C PRO A 137 -8.21 37.55 21.08
N MET A 138 -7.49 36.49 21.47
CA MET A 138 -6.94 35.48 20.55
C MET A 138 -6.69 34.15 21.25
N PHE A 139 -6.69 33.05 20.48
CA PHE A 139 -6.39 31.73 21.01
C PHE A 139 -4.90 31.64 21.41
N PRO A 140 -4.54 30.97 22.53
CA PRO A 140 -3.17 30.94 23.05
C PRO A 140 -2.11 30.29 22.16
N VAL A 141 -2.53 29.46 21.21
CA VAL A 141 -1.65 28.78 20.25
C VAL A 141 -2.19 28.93 18.83
N PRO A 142 -1.34 28.81 17.79
CA PRO A 142 -1.80 28.75 16.40
C PRO A 142 -2.85 27.65 16.19
N LEU A 143 -3.85 27.94 15.35
CA LEU A 143 -4.84 26.96 14.87
C LEU A 143 -4.53 26.45 13.46
N THR A 144 -3.33 26.76 12.94
CA THR A 144 -2.93 26.53 11.54
C THR A 144 -2.83 25.04 11.18
N ASP A 145 -2.71 24.17 12.17
CA ASP A 145 -2.66 22.72 11.99
C ASP A 145 -4.05 22.05 12.14
N ILE A 146 -5.12 22.83 12.33
CA ILE A 146 -6.49 22.36 12.17
C ILE A 146 -6.83 22.42 10.68
N PRO A 147 -7.04 21.28 10.02
CA PRO A 147 -7.27 21.25 8.58
C PRO A 147 -8.66 21.83 8.25
N ILE A 148 -8.71 22.67 7.20
CA ILE A 148 -9.96 23.15 6.61
C ILE A 148 -10.36 22.19 5.50
N VAL A 149 -11.39 21.39 5.73
CA VAL A 149 -11.84 20.33 4.83
C VAL A 149 -13.36 20.34 4.68
N ARG A 150 -13.88 19.88 3.55
CA ARG A 150 -15.34 19.80 3.35
C ARG A 150 -15.95 18.79 4.30
N ALA A 151 -16.98 19.19 5.03
CA ALA A 151 -17.62 18.35 6.04
C ALA A 151 -18.08 16.98 5.49
N GLU A 152 -18.51 16.95 4.24
CA GLU A 152 -19.05 15.76 3.58
C GLU A 152 -17.99 14.73 3.18
N SER A 153 -16.72 15.13 3.04
CA SER A 153 -15.64 14.22 2.62
C SER A 153 -15.12 13.32 3.74
N VAL A 154 -15.12 13.83 4.99
CA VAL A 154 -14.53 13.14 6.14
C VAL A 154 -15.27 11.84 6.50
N PRO A 155 -16.61 11.78 6.51
CA PRO A 155 -17.35 10.55 6.78
C PRO A 155 -16.98 9.36 5.89
N ALA A 156 -16.85 9.58 4.58
CA ALA A 156 -16.49 8.52 3.63
C ALA A 156 -15.06 8.01 3.86
N LEU A 157 -14.11 8.92 4.12
CA LEU A 157 -12.72 8.58 4.41
C LEU A 157 -12.58 7.84 5.74
N ALA A 158 -13.33 8.26 6.76
CA ALA A 158 -13.34 7.60 8.06
C ALA A 158 -13.93 6.18 7.95
N GLN A 159 -15.02 6.01 7.19
CA GLN A 159 -15.59 4.70 6.91
C GLN A 159 -14.60 3.79 6.17
N TRP A 160 -13.98 4.29 5.11
CA TRP A 160 -12.96 3.55 4.36
C TRP A 160 -11.80 3.09 5.27
N THR A 161 -11.37 3.95 6.19
CA THR A 161 -10.29 3.63 7.12
C THR A 161 -10.67 2.52 8.10
N VAL A 162 -11.91 2.51 8.61
CA VAL A 162 -12.41 1.41 9.44
C VAL A 162 -12.42 0.09 8.65
N GLU A 163 -12.94 0.09 7.43
CA GLU A 163 -12.99 -1.11 6.59
C GLU A 163 -11.58 -1.66 6.29
N ALA A 164 -10.60 -0.78 6.08
CA ALA A 164 -9.20 -1.16 5.91
C ALA A 164 -8.63 -1.81 7.18
N LEU A 165 -8.84 -1.18 8.34
CA LEU A 165 -8.39 -1.71 9.63
C LEU A 165 -9.06 -3.05 9.97
N GLU A 166 -10.36 -3.21 9.70
CA GLU A 166 -11.08 -4.47 9.87
C GLU A 166 -10.52 -5.58 8.98
N THR A 167 -10.20 -5.26 7.73
CA THR A 167 -9.60 -6.22 6.79
C THR A 167 -8.22 -6.67 7.28
N LEU A 168 -7.38 -5.72 7.73
CA LEU A 168 -6.07 -6.02 8.29
C LEU A 168 -6.16 -6.85 9.57
N TRP A 169 -7.14 -6.57 10.42
CA TRP A 169 -7.40 -7.33 11.64
C TRP A 169 -7.73 -8.79 11.34
N VAL A 170 -8.67 -9.05 10.41
CA VAL A 170 -9.05 -10.40 10.00
C VAL A 170 -7.85 -11.17 9.44
N ALA A 171 -7.08 -10.54 8.54
CA ALA A 171 -5.90 -11.18 7.94
C ALA A 171 -4.84 -11.55 8.98
N ALA A 172 -4.66 -10.71 10.00
CA ALA A 172 -3.69 -10.96 11.04
C ALA A 172 -4.12 -12.09 11.99
N GLN A 173 -5.42 -12.24 12.25
CA GLN A 173 -5.97 -13.39 13.00
C GLN A 173 -5.78 -14.71 12.24
N GLU A 174 -5.97 -14.72 10.92
CA GLU A 174 -5.76 -15.92 10.08
C GLU A 174 -4.29 -16.37 10.06
N THR A 175 -3.36 -15.41 10.10
CA THR A 175 -1.92 -15.71 10.06
C THR A 175 -1.45 -16.44 11.33
N GLU A 176 -1.99 -16.07 12.50
CA GLU A 176 -1.66 -16.75 13.77
C GLU A 176 -2.26 -18.15 13.87
N ALA A 177 -3.49 -18.34 13.38
CA ALA A 177 -4.15 -19.64 13.37
C ALA A 177 -3.35 -20.69 12.55
N VAL A 178 -2.61 -20.26 11.53
CA VAL A 178 -1.72 -21.13 10.74
C VAL A 178 -0.41 -21.44 11.47
N THR A 179 0.07 -20.55 12.34
CA THR A 179 1.30 -20.77 13.11
C THR A 179 1.11 -21.64 14.35
N GLU A 180 -0.11 -21.72 14.91
CA GLU A 180 -0.42 -22.58 16.06
C GLU A 180 -0.74 -24.03 15.66
N ASP A 181 -1.06 -24.32 14.39
CA ASP A 181 -1.47 -25.66 13.91
C ASP A 181 -0.33 -26.45 13.20
N SER A 182 0.94 -26.11 13.47
CA SER A 182 2.09 -26.85 12.94
C SER A 182 2.66 -27.85 13.94
N ASP A 183 1.93 -28.95 14.17
CA ASP A 183 2.46 -30.20 14.73
C ASP A 183 2.28 -31.34 13.70
N PRO A 184 3.32 -32.10 13.29
CA PRO A 184 3.20 -33.03 12.19
C PRO A 184 2.84 -34.43 12.71
N THR A 185 1.56 -34.79 12.76
CA THR A 185 1.18 -36.20 12.63
C THR A 185 -0.07 -36.40 11.77
N PRO A 186 -0.08 -37.43 10.90
CA PRO A 186 -1.19 -37.72 10.03
C PRO A 186 -2.19 -38.62 10.75
N VAL A 187 -3.50 -38.39 10.55
CA VAL A 187 -4.55 -39.39 10.26
C VAL A 187 -5.94 -38.86 10.63
N MET A 188 -6.78 -38.78 9.60
CA MET A 188 -8.25 -38.93 9.63
C MET A 188 -9.07 -38.08 10.63
N ALA A 189 -9.34 -36.84 10.24
CA ALA A 189 -10.59 -36.15 10.58
C ALA A 189 -11.20 -35.49 9.33
N ALA A 190 -11.30 -36.27 8.25
CA ALA A 190 -11.81 -35.81 6.95
C ALA A 190 -13.35 -35.75 6.85
N THR A 191 -14.10 -36.11 7.90
CA THR A 191 -15.57 -36.25 7.83
C THR A 191 -16.39 -35.21 8.60
N ARG A 192 -15.75 -34.18 9.17
CA ARG A 192 -16.43 -32.93 9.59
C ARG A 192 -16.23 -31.75 8.62
N ARG A 193 -15.48 -31.98 7.53
CA ARG A 193 -15.11 -30.97 6.51
C ARG A 193 -16.16 -30.73 5.41
N ALA A 194 -17.38 -31.27 5.54
CA ALA A 194 -18.42 -31.18 4.49
C ALA A 194 -19.64 -30.29 4.81
N SER A 195 -19.81 -29.77 6.04
CA SER A 195 -21.04 -29.04 6.45
C SER A 195 -20.87 -27.55 6.80
N ARG A 196 -19.66 -26.97 6.63
CA ARG A 196 -19.47 -25.49 6.67
C ARG A 196 -18.88 -24.92 5.38
N ARG A 197 -18.84 -25.74 4.33
CA ARG A 197 -18.45 -25.38 2.96
C ARG A 197 -19.47 -24.48 2.24
N THR A 198 -20.51 -24.02 2.94
CA THR A 198 -21.62 -23.20 2.40
C THR A 198 -21.73 -21.79 3.00
N LYS A 199 -20.78 -21.34 3.84
CA LYS A 199 -20.63 -19.91 4.21
C LYS A 199 -19.31 -19.27 3.74
N SER A 200 -18.55 -20.00 2.92
CA SER A 200 -17.28 -19.58 2.30
C SER A 200 -17.47 -18.82 0.97
N ARG A 201 -18.57 -18.07 0.81
CA ARG A 201 -18.85 -17.24 -0.39
C ARG A 201 -19.21 -15.79 -0.03
N ALA A 202 -18.77 -15.33 1.13
CA ALA A 202 -18.71 -13.91 1.47
C ALA A 202 -17.27 -13.39 1.53
N LEU A 203 -16.33 -14.07 0.84
CA LEU A 203 -15.07 -13.43 0.51
C LEU A 203 -15.35 -12.31 -0.50
N ASN A 204 -15.06 -11.09 -0.06
CA ASN A 204 -14.49 -10.04 -0.90
C ASN A 204 -15.48 -9.29 -1.83
N THR A 205 -16.27 -8.37 -1.27
CA THR A 205 -16.74 -7.20 -2.03
C THR A 205 -16.61 -5.96 -1.14
N SER A 206 -15.38 -5.51 -0.92
CA SER A 206 -15.18 -4.10 -0.52
C SER A 206 -15.99 -3.24 -1.49
N PRO A 207 -16.80 -2.26 -1.03
CA PRO A 207 -17.66 -1.46 -1.90
C PRO A 207 -16.85 -0.61 -2.91
N TYR A 208 -15.53 -0.62 -2.77
CA TYR A 208 -14.59 0.08 -3.63
C TYR A 208 -13.89 -0.83 -4.65
N ARG A 209 -14.09 -2.15 -4.56
CA ARG A 209 -13.51 -3.16 -5.47
C ARG A 209 -11.98 -3.06 -5.61
N GLY A 210 -11.30 -2.53 -4.58
CA GLY A 210 -9.86 -2.23 -4.63
C GLY A 210 -9.01 -3.45 -4.96
N ALA A 211 -9.35 -4.64 -4.42
CA ALA A 211 -8.66 -5.88 -4.73
C ALA A 211 -8.83 -6.33 -6.19
N GLU A 212 -10.02 -6.18 -6.76
CA GLU A 212 -10.27 -6.51 -8.18
C GLU A 212 -9.51 -5.57 -9.10
N ILE A 213 -9.50 -4.27 -8.77
CA ILE A 213 -8.78 -3.26 -9.54
C ILE A 213 -7.27 -3.52 -9.44
N ALA A 214 -6.75 -3.77 -8.23
CA ALA A 214 -5.34 -4.10 -8.03
C ALA A 214 -4.93 -5.38 -8.79
N ALA A 215 -5.77 -6.41 -8.81
CA ALA A 215 -5.53 -7.62 -9.59
C ALA A 215 -5.52 -7.34 -11.11
N ALA A 216 -6.46 -6.54 -11.61
CA ALA A 216 -6.49 -6.12 -13.01
C ALA A 216 -5.23 -5.31 -13.39
N LEU A 217 -4.79 -4.40 -12.52
CA LEU A 217 -3.54 -3.66 -12.69
C LEU A 217 -2.33 -4.61 -12.68
N ALA A 218 -2.26 -5.57 -11.74
CA ALA A 218 -1.18 -6.55 -11.67
C ALA A 218 -1.09 -7.41 -12.95
N ALA A 219 -2.24 -7.74 -13.55
CA ALA A 219 -2.34 -8.46 -14.82
C ALA A 219 -2.04 -7.58 -16.05
N GLY A 220 -1.81 -6.27 -15.88
CA GLY A 220 -1.60 -5.32 -16.96
C GLY A 220 -2.87 -4.99 -17.76
N ASP A 221 -4.04 -5.36 -17.26
CA ASP A 221 -5.34 -5.13 -17.91
C ASP A 221 -5.91 -3.77 -17.51
N GLN A 222 -5.39 -2.72 -18.16
CA GLN A 222 -5.86 -1.34 -17.97
C GLN A 222 -7.33 -1.15 -18.35
N THR A 223 -7.82 -1.92 -19.31
CA THR A 223 -9.21 -1.84 -19.79
C THR A 223 -10.16 -2.32 -18.70
N LEU A 224 -9.84 -3.45 -18.07
CA LEU A 224 -10.59 -3.99 -16.93
C LEU A 224 -10.47 -3.08 -15.71
N ALA A 225 -9.27 -2.62 -15.34
CA ALA A 225 -9.11 -1.70 -14.22
C ALA A 225 -9.97 -0.43 -14.40
N ARG A 226 -9.96 0.17 -15.60
CA ARG A 226 -10.78 1.34 -15.92
C ARG A 226 -12.28 1.04 -15.88
N SER A 227 -12.72 -0.13 -16.33
CA SER A 227 -14.14 -0.51 -16.29
C SER A 227 -14.63 -0.72 -14.86
N LEU A 228 -13.80 -1.29 -13.99
CA LEU A 228 -14.06 -1.47 -12.56
C LEU A 228 -14.17 -0.14 -11.82
N VAL A 229 -13.25 0.80 -12.09
CA VAL A 229 -13.31 2.17 -11.53
C VAL A 229 -14.61 2.87 -11.93
N ARG A 230 -14.99 2.76 -13.22
CA ARG A 230 -16.25 3.33 -13.72
C ARG A 230 -17.47 2.69 -13.05
N ALA A 231 -17.48 1.37 -12.88
CA ALA A 231 -18.59 0.67 -12.23
C ALA A 231 -18.77 1.13 -10.78
N ALA A 232 -17.68 1.27 -10.03
CA ALA A 232 -17.73 1.73 -8.63
C ALA A 232 -18.24 3.18 -8.49
N LEU A 233 -17.99 4.05 -9.48
CA LEU A 233 -18.59 5.38 -9.53
C LEU A 233 -20.09 5.34 -9.86
N ALA A 234 -20.51 4.44 -10.75
CA ALA A 234 -21.91 4.30 -11.15
C ALA A 234 -22.83 3.83 -10.01
N GLU A 235 -22.28 3.11 -9.03
CA GLU A 235 -22.99 2.65 -7.82
C GLU A 235 -23.34 3.78 -6.84
N VAL A 236 -22.81 4.99 -7.03
CA VAL A 236 -23.14 6.15 -6.18
C VAL A 236 -24.53 6.69 -6.53
N VAL A 237 -25.54 6.21 -5.82
CA VAL A 237 -26.94 6.68 -5.95
C VAL A 237 -27.09 8.01 -5.21
N SER A 238 -26.89 9.12 -5.92
CA SER A 238 -27.07 10.48 -5.39
C SER A 238 -27.56 11.43 -6.49
N THR A 239 -28.29 12.47 -6.11
CA THR A 239 -28.89 13.46 -7.04
C THR A 239 -28.53 14.89 -6.62
N GLY A 240 -28.58 15.83 -7.56
CA GLY A 240 -28.24 17.24 -7.31
C GLY A 240 -26.74 17.49 -7.06
N ASP A 241 -26.42 18.62 -6.41
CA ASP A 241 -25.04 19.08 -6.20
C ASP A 241 -24.20 18.12 -5.33
N ALA A 242 -24.84 17.39 -4.41
CA ALA A 242 -24.21 16.35 -3.59
C ALA A 242 -23.67 15.16 -4.42
N ALA A 243 -24.14 15.00 -5.67
CA ALA A 243 -23.77 13.84 -6.47
C ALA A 243 -22.30 13.84 -6.88
N MET A 244 -21.75 14.99 -7.28
CA MET A 244 -20.33 15.09 -7.64
C MET A 244 -19.45 14.92 -6.39
N LEU A 245 -19.88 15.42 -5.24
CA LEU A 245 -19.16 15.30 -3.98
C LEU A 245 -19.06 13.84 -3.53
N ALA A 246 -20.18 13.10 -3.60
CA ALA A 246 -20.21 11.67 -3.31
C ALA A 246 -19.30 10.87 -4.26
N ARG A 247 -19.25 11.26 -5.55
CA ARG A 247 -18.35 10.63 -6.54
C ARG A 247 -16.87 10.92 -6.28
N ARG A 248 -16.51 12.15 -5.89
CA ARG A 248 -15.14 12.51 -5.49
C ARG A 248 -14.68 11.69 -4.28
N ALA A 249 -15.49 11.66 -3.23
CA ALA A 249 -15.21 10.87 -2.04
C ALA A 249 -15.08 9.38 -2.36
N ARG A 250 -15.96 8.85 -3.21
CA ARG A 250 -15.90 7.46 -3.70
C ARG A 250 -14.58 7.17 -4.42
N ILE A 251 -14.11 8.07 -5.27
CA ILE A 251 -12.83 7.88 -5.98
C ILE A 251 -11.62 7.91 -5.05
N LEU A 252 -11.59 8.82 -4.08
CA LEU A 252 -10.48 8.87 -3.11
C LEU A 252 -10.39 7.55 -2.33
N ALA A 253 -11.51 7.08 -1.79
CA ALA A 253 -11.58 5.82 -1.06
C ALA A 253 -11.22 4.62 -1.96
N LEU A 254 -11.67 4.63 -3.22
CA LEU A 254 -11.38 3.57 -4.18
C LEU A 254 -9.91 3.48 -4.55
N VAL A 255 -9.28 4.61 -4.85
CA VAL A 255 -7.88 4.63 -5.22
C VAL A 255 -7.03 4.24 -4.01
N GLY A 256 -7.35 4.74 -2.82
CA GLY A 256 -6.72 4.33 -1.57
C GLY A 256 -6.82 2.82 -1.32
N ALA A 257 -8.02 2.25 -1.42
CA ALA A 257 -8.25 0.82 -1.27
C ALA A 257 -7.52 -0.02 -2.35
N THR A 258 -7.41 0.51 -3.56
CA THR A 258 -6.69 -0.17 -4.65
C THR A 258 -5.18 -0.18 -4.39
N LEU A 259 -4.60 0.93 -3.94
CA LEU A 259 -3.17 1.00 -3.61
C LEU A 259 -2.84 0.09 -2.42
N GLU A 260 -3.68 0.06 -1.39
CA GLU A 260 -3.52 -0.86 -0.27
C GLU A 260 -3.61 -2.33 -0.70
N ALA A 261 -4.58 -2.68 -1.53
CA ALA A 261 -4.68 -4.03 -2.09
C ALA A 261 -3.46 -4.37 -2.97
N ALA A 262 -2.92 -3.41 -3.71
CA ALA A 262 -1.70 -3.56 -4.49
C ALA A 262 -0.47 -3.82 -3.58
N GLU A 263 -0.34 -3.12 -2.45
CA GLU A 263 0.69 -3.37 -1.43
C GLU A 263 0.59 -4.77 -0.84
N ASN A 264 -0.61 -5.20 -0.48
CA ASN A 264 -0.86 -6.54 0.04
C ASN A 264 -0.51 -7.62 -0.99
N ALA A 265 -0.69 -7.32 -2.28
CA ALA A 265 -0.22 -8.13 -3.40
C ALA A 265 1.29 -7.97 -3.71
N ARG A 266 2.04 -7.24 -2.87
CA ARG A 266 3.48 -6.96 -2.98
C ARG A 266 3.88 -6.17 -4.23
N LEU A 267 2.99 -5.34 -4.75
CA LEU A 267 3.29 -4.36 -5.78
C LEU A 267 3.96 -3.13 -5.16
N ASN A 268 4.80 -2.43 -5.92
CA ASN A 268 5.39 -1.17 -5.48
C ASN A 268 4.40 -0.01 -5.73
N THR A 269 4.01 0.65 -4.65
CA THR A 269 3.05 1.76 -4.60
C THR A 269 3.66 3.04 -4.06
N SER A 270 4.94 3.06 -3.68
CA SER A 270 5.58 4.22 -3.03
C SER A 270 5.39 5.51 -3.83
N ASP A 271 5.73 5.47 -5.12
CA ASP A 271 5.57 6.63 -6.00
C ASP A 271 4.10 7.04 -6.17
N SER A 272 3.16 6.08 -6.09
CA SER A 272 1.71 6.38 -6.11
C SER A 272 1.25 7.07 -4.83
N TRP A 273 1.88 6.79 -3.69
CA TRP A 273 1.60 7.48 -2.43
C TRP A 273 2.24 8.87 -2.40
N ASP A 274 3.43 9.03 -2.98
CA ASP A 274 4.10 10.33 -3.12
C ASP A 274 3.28 11.30 -3.99
N GLU A 275 2.67 10.79 -5.06
CA GLU A 275 1.80 11.56 -5.97
C GLU A 275 0.34 11.66 -5.48
N PHE A 276 -0.01 10.98 -4.39
CA PHE A 276 -1.37 10.94 -3.87
C PHE A 276 -1.93 12.33 -3.50
N PRO A 277 -1.18 13.25 -2.86
CA PRO A 277 -1.66 14.60 -2.58
C PRO A 277 -2.02 15.42 -3.83
N ALA A 278 -1.27 15.25 -4.92
CA ALA A 278 -1.57 15.89 -6.20
C ALA A 278 -2.86 15.32 -6.80
N PHE A 279 -3.04 14.00 -6.73
CA PHE A 279 -4.27 13.32 -7.11
C PHE A 279 -5.49 13.80 -6.30
N VAL A 280 -5.37 13.97 -4.98
CA VAL A 280 -6.45 14.53 -4.14
C VAL A 280 -6.86 15.92 -4.63
N SER A 281 -5.87 16.76 -4.94
CA SER A 281 -6.11 18.11 -5.47
C SER A 281 -6.84 18.08 -6.81
N GLU A 282 -6.46 17.17 -7.71
CA GLU A 282 -7.13 16.97 -9.01
C GLU A 282 -8.59 16.50 -8.82
N VAL A 283 -8.83 15.53 -7.95
CA VAL A 283 -10.17 15.03 -7.64
C VAL A 283 -11.09 16.12 -7.08
N ILE A 284 -10.58 17.00 -6.22
CA ILE A 284 -11.35 18.13 -5.68
C ILE A 284 -11.78 19.10 -6.79
N GLN A 285 -11.02 19.21 -7.88
CA GLN A 285 -11.29 20.12 -8.99
C GLN A 285 -12.14 19.48 -10.11
N SER A 286 -12.15 18.15 -10.22
CA SER A 286 -12.89 17.38 -11.22
C SER A 286 -14.39 17.69 -11.26
N ARG A 287 -14.94 17.93 -12.45
CA ARG A 287 -16.35 18.32 -12.65
C ARG A 287 -17.20 17.23 -13.29
N THR A 288 -16.55 16.19 -13.80
CA THR A 288 -17.22 15.07 -14.46
C THR A 288 -16.67 13.73 -13.99
N ASP A 289 -17.46 12.67 -14.14
CA ASP A 289 -17.00 11.29 -13.92
C ASP A 289 -15.80 10.95 -14.79
N SER A 290 -15.71 11.53 -15.99
CA SER A 290 -14.58 11.31 -16.89
C SER A 290 -13.28 11.88 -16.30
N ASP A 291 -13.33 13.04 -15.66
CA ASP A 291 -12.18 13.65 -14.97
C ASP A 291 -11.75 12.78 -13.78
N LEU A 292 -12.72 12.33 -12.98
CA LEU A 292 -12.47 11.46 -11.84
C LEU A 292 -11.83 10.12 -12.24
N ILE A 293 -12.35 9.48 -13.29
CA ILE A 293 -11.78 8.25 -13.83
C ILE A 293 -10.39 8.50 -14.41
N ALA A 294 -10.16 9.64 -15.08
CA ALA A 294 -8.86 9.99 -15.63
C ALA A 294 -7.82 10.17 -14.52
N ALA A 295 -8.12 10.98 -13.49
CA ALA A 295 -7.26 11.19 -12.33
C ALA A 295 -6.93 9.86 -11.62
N ALA A 296 -7.94 9.05 -11.35
CA ALA A 296 -7.76 7.73 -10.72
C ALA A 296 -6.84 6.82 -11.56
N MET A 297 -7.09 6.71 -12.88
CA MET A 297 -6.26 5.88 -13.76
C MET A 297 -4.85 6.45 -13.96
N ALA A 298 -4.64 7.77 -13.86
CA ALA A 298 -3.32 8.37 -13.95
C ALA A 298 -2.44 7.99 -12.75
N LEU A 299 -3.01 8.05 -11.54
CA LEU A 299 -2.32 7.66 -10.31
C LEU A 299 -2.11 6.14 -10.24
N LEU A 300 -3.16 5.34 -10.48
CA LEU A 300 -3.07 3.88 -10.51
C LEU A 300 -2.15 3.39 -11.64
N GLY A 301 -2.02 4.18 -12.70
CA GLY A 301 -1.04 3.96 -13.76
C GLY A 301 0.41 4.09 -13.31
N ILE A 302 0.72 4.72 -12.17
CA ILE A 302 2.08 4.72 -11.59
C ILE A 302 2.44 3.33 -11.07
N VAL A 303 1.50 2.62 -10.46
CA VAL A 303 1.65 1.18 -10.12
C VAL A 303 2.00 0.37 -11.38
N LEU A 304 1.46 0.77 -12.54
CA LEU A 304 1.76 0.19 -13.85
C LEU A 304 3.12 0.60 -14.45
N ARG A 305 3.55 1.85 -14.26
CA ARG A 305 4.80 2.39 -14.77
C ARG A 305 6.03 1.63 -14.25
N ARG A 306 5.90 0.88 -13.15
CA ARG A 306 6.92 -0.08 -12.66
C ARG A 306 6.50 -1.56 -12.68
N THR A 307 5.22 -1.95 -12.75
CA THR A 307 4.89 -3.38 -13.01
C THR A 307 5.20 -3.82 -14.44
N ARG A 308 5.37 -2.89 -15.39
CA ARG A 308 5.95 -3.16 -16.72
C ARG A 308 7.50 -3.17 -16.78
N HIS A 309 8.21 -3.05 -15.66
CA HIS A 309 9.67 -3.26 -15.59
C HIS A 309 10.04 -3.68 -14.15
N VAL A 310 10.14 -4.95 -13.79
CA VAL A 310 10.81 -6.06 -14.46
C VAL A 310 10.35 -7.32 -13.70
N SER A 311 9.66 -8.24 -14.39
CA SER A 311 9.49 -9.61 -13.86
C SER A 311 10.88 -10.21 -13.67
N VAL A 312 10.96 -11.36 -13.02
CA VAL A 312 12.22 -12.09 -12.90
C VAL A 312 12.91 -12.32 -14.27
N ASP A 313 12.18 -12.17 -15.38
CA ASP A 313 12.69 -12.27 -16.75
C ASP A 313 13.32 -10.97 -17.26
N GLY A 314 12.91 -9.78 -16.84
CA GLY A 314 13.52 -8.53 -17.34
C GLY A 314 14.94 -8.25 -16.79
N VAL A 315 15.31 -8.79 -15.62
CA VAL A 315 16.72 -8.78 -15.15
C VAL A 315 17.54 -9.70 -16.05
N LEU A 316 16.94 -10.83 -16.47
CA LEU A 316 17.58 -11.82 -17.32
C LEU A 316 17.65 -11.36 -18.77
N ASP A 317 16.64 -10.67 -19.27
CA ASP A 317 16.58 -10.09 -20.60
C ASP A 317 17.57 -8.95 -20.72
N GLU A 318 17.69 -8.09 -19.70
CA GLU A 318 18.71 -7.05 -19.69
C GLU A 318 20.12 -7.63 -19.57
N LEU A 319 20.33 -8.64 -18.72
CA LEU A 319 21.61 -9.36 -18.66
C LEU A 319 21.93 -10.09 -19.98
N ASN A 320 20.94 -10.72 -20.62
CA ASN A 320 21.07 -11.38 -21.92
C ASN A 320 21.33 -10.37 -23.03
N ARG A 321 20.69 -9.20 -22.99
CA ARG A 321 20.91 -8.09 -23.93
C ARG A 321 22.30 -7.51 -23.75
N ILE A 322 22.74 -7.28 -22.52
CA ILE A 322 24.07 -6.76 -22.22
C ILE A 322 25.16 -7.76 -22.63
N VAL A 323 24.99 -9.06 -22.30
CA VAL A 323 25.95 -10.11 -22.70
C VAL A 323 25.89 -10.38 -24.22
N GLY A 324 24.72 -10.26 -24.84
CA GLY A 324 24.50 -10.51 -26.26
C GLY A 324 24.92 -9.37 -27.20
N SER A 325 24.89 -8.12 -26.75
CA SER A 325 25.03 -6.91 -27.59
C SER A 325 26.46 -6.51 -27.98
N LYS A 326 27.43 -7.42 -27.95
CA LYS A 326 28.85 -7.17 -28.29
C LYS A 326 29.47 -6.02 -27.46
N LEU A 327 29.84 -6.28 -26.22
CA LEU A 327 30.82 -5.45 -25.51
C LEU A 327 32.04 -6.29 -25.11
N PRO A 328 33.24 -5.97 -25.62
CA PRO A 328 34.51 -6.59 -25.22
C PRO A 328 34.93 -6.28 -23.77
N ASN A 329 34.18 -5.47 -23.04
CA ASN A 329 34.60 -4.92 -21.76
C ASN A 329 33.68 -5.34 -20.62
N HIS A 330 34.33 -5.57 -19.49
CA HIS A 330 33.79 -5.98 -18.21
C HIS A 330 32.47 -5.28 -17.88
N VAL A 331 31.37 -6.05 -17.83
CA VAL A 331 30.09 -5.57 -17.30
C VAL A 331 30.16 -5.70 -15.78
N THR A 332 30.15 -4.57 -15.06
CA THR A 332 30.13 -4.58 -13.60
C THR A 332 28.71 -4.84 -13.09
N LEU A 333 28.58 -5.43 -11.89
CA LEU A 333 27.29 -5.54 -11.22
C LEU A 333 26.66 -4.14 -11.00
N ASN A 334 27.48 -3.12 -10.71
CA ASN A 334 27.02 -1.76 -10.48
C ASN A 334 26.44 -1.11 -11.75
N GLU A 335 27.07 -1.30 -12.90
CA GLU A 335 26.55 -0.81 -14.19
C GLU A 335 25.19 -1.44 -14.54
N VAL A 336 25.02 -2.73 -14.23
CA VAL A 336 23.74 -3.42 -14.40
C VAL A 336 22.71 -2.89 -13.40
N ALA A 337 23.13 -2.63 -12.16
CA ALA A 337 22.30 -2.11 -11.10
C ALA A 337 21.76 -0.70 -11.43
N GLU A 338 22.63 0.20 -11.89
CA GLU A 338 22.28 1.56 -12.33
C GLU A 338 21.30 1.53 -13.50
N ARG A 339 21.57 0.73 -14.53
CA ARG A 339 20.68 0.62 -15.71
C ARG A 339 19.31 0.03 -15.38
N LEU A 340 19.23 -0.79 -14.34
CA LEU A 340 18.00 -1.39 -13.85
C LEU A 340 17.32 -0.57 -12.75
N GLY A 341 17.92 0.54 -12.29
CA GLY A 341 17.42 1.31 -11.15
C GLY A 341 17.33 0.50 -9.86
N ARG A 342 18.26 -0.45 -9.64
CA ARG A 342 18.28 -1.36 -8.48
C ARG A 342 19.56 -1.25 -7.68
N HIS A 343 19.51 -1.68 -6.42
CA HIS A 343 20.70 -1.87 -5.61
C HIS A 343 21.43 -3.18 -6.01
N PRO A 344 22.77 -3.20 -6.12
CA PRO A 344 23.57 -4.39 -6.48
C PRO A 344 23.25 -5.66 -5.66
N THR A 345 22.99 -5.48 -4.37
CA THR A 345 22.64 -6.56 -3.42
C THR A 345 21.33 -7.25 -3.80
N ALA A 346 20.33 -6.49 -4.31
CA ALA A 346 19.05 -7.04 -4.72
C ALA A 346 19.20 -7.99 -5.93
N ILE A 347 20.04 -7.62 -6.90
CA ILE A 347 20.35 -8.45 -8.08
C ILE A 347 21.06 -9.75 -7.66
N THR A 348 21.98 -9.65 -6.70
CA THR A 348 22.75 -10.82 -6.22
C THR A 348 21.87 -11.82 -5.48
N HIS A 349 21.05 -11.34 -4.54
CA HIS A 349 20.08 -12.17 -3.82
C HIS A 349 19.08 -12.84 -4.77
N GLN A 350 18.67 -12.12 -5.82
CA GLN A 350 17.71 -12.64 -6.80
C GLN A 350 18.30 -13.77 -7.65
N LEU A 351 19.54 -13.63 -8.14
CA LEU A 351 20.23 -14.68 -8.89
C LEU A 351 20.51 -15.93 -8.04
N GLN A 352 20.89 -15.73 -6.78
CA GLN A 352 21.08 -16.82 -5.82
C GLN A 352 19.76 -17.55 -5.54
N ARG A 353 18.66 -16.85 -5.30
CA ARG A 353 17.35 -17.48 -5.05
C ARG A 353 16.81 -18.27 -6.25
N LYS A 354 16.96 -17.75 -7.49
CA LYS A 354 16.39 -18.41 -8.68
C LYS A 354 17.28 -19.52 -9.23
N PHE A 355 18.58 -19.31 -9.27
CA PHE A 355 19.51 -20.21 -9.98
C PHE A 355 20.55 -20.86 -9.07
N GLY A 356 20.65 -20.45 -7.81
CA GLY A 356 21.75 -20.87 -6.94
C GLY A 356 23.11 -20.35 -7.40
N LEU A 357 23.15 -19.34 -8.28
CA LEU A 357 24.37 -18.81 -8.88
C LEU A 357 24.64 -17.38 -8.40
N SER A 358 25.90 -17.06 -8.16
CA SER A 358 26.38 -15.67 -8.04
C SER A 358 26.32 -14.94 -9.38
N TYR A 359 26.33 -13.60 -9.34
CA TYR A 359 26.38 -12.75 -10.53
C TYR A 359 27.48 -13.17 -11.52
N SER A 360 28.71 -13.33 -11.04
CA SER A 360 29.85 -13.73 -11.87
C SER A 360 29.69 -15.10 -12.50
N GLN A 361 29.06 -16.05 -11.80
CA GLN A 361 28.75 -17.38 -12.33
C GLN A 361 27.66 -17.30 -13.41
N TYR A 362 26.62 -16.48 -13.20
CA TYR A 362 25.54 -16.32 -14.16
C TYR A 362 26.02 -15.67 -15.47
N VAL A 363 26.78 -14.56 -15.37
CA VAL A 363 27.43 -13.92 -16.54
C VAL A 363 28.39 -14.91 -17.22
N GLY A 364 29.13 -15.70 -16.45
CA GLY A 364 29.98 -16.75 -16.97
C GLY A 364 29.21 -17.77 -17.80
N ARG A 365 28.04 -18.22 -17.33
CA ARG A 365 27.17 -19.16 -18.05
C ARG A 365 26.70 -18.60 -19.38
N LEU A 366 26.19 -17.36 -19.41
CA LEU A 366 25.73 -16.71 -20.63
C LEU A 366 26.83 -16.59 -21.70
N ARG A 367 28.07 -16.27 -21.27
CA ARG A 367 29.22 -16.21 -22.17
C ARG A 367 29.56 -17.58 -22.76
N ILE A 368 29.44 -18.66 -21.98
CA ILE A 368 29.65 -20.02 -22.48
C ILE A 368 28.54 -20.44 -23.45
N ASP A 369 27.29 -20.11 -23.17
CA ASP A 369 26.18 -20.40 -24.08
C ASP A 369 26.35 -19.71 -25.43
N ARG A 370 26.80 -18.45 -25.42
CA ARG A 370 27.18 -17.75 -26.67
C ARG A 370 28.42 -18.37 -27.34
N ALA A 371 29.40 -18.80 -26.57
CA ALA A 371 30.59 -19.47 -27.11
C ALA A 371 30.21 -20.76 -27.83
N LYS A 372 29.30 -21.57 -27.27
CA LYS A 372 28.78 -22.80 -27.91
C LYS A 372 28.16 -22.50 -29.27
N GLU A 373 27.41 -21.41 -29.39
CA GLU A 373 26.83 -20.99 -30.67
C GLU A 373 27.91 -20.62 -31.70
N LEU A 374 28.94 -19.88 -31.29
CA LEU A 374 30.08 -19.54 -32.16
C LEU A 374 30.90 -20.77 -32.56
N LEU A 375 31.12 -21.71 -31.64
CA LEU A 375 31.80 -22.98 -31.91
C LEU A 375 31.03 -23.86 -32.90
N ARG A 376 29.68 -23.80 -32.86
CA ARG A 376 28.80 -24.52 -33.80
C ARG A 376 28.74 -23.88 -35.17
N ARG A 377 28.68 -22.53 -35.24
CA ARG A 377 28.36 -21.79 -36.46
C ARG A 377 29.58 -21.25 -37.21
N THR A 378 30.76 -21.26 -36.62
CA THR A 378 31.96 -20.61 -37.20
C THR A 378 33.19 -21.53 -37.18
N ARG A 379 34.23 -21.16 -37.94
CA ARG A 379 35.54 -21.82 -37.93
C ARG A 379 36.58 -21.08 -37.08
N LEU A 380 36.15 -20.13 -36.23
CA LEU A 380 37.05 -19.32 -35.41
C LEU A 380 37.92 -20.19 -34.48
N GLY A 381 39.16 -19.76 -34.23
CA GLY A 381 40.02 -20.40 -33.23
C GLY A 381 39.41 -20.32 -31.82
N VAL A 382 39.76 -21.26 -30.94
CA VAL A 382 39.27 -21.25 -29.54
C VAL A 382 39.62 -19.92 -28.83
N GLY A 383 40.82 -19.39 -29.08
CA GLY A 383 41.25 -18.08 -28.56
C GLY A 383 40.43 -16.91 -29.12
N ASP A 384 40.04 -16.96 -30.40
CA ASP A 384 39.21 -15.91 -31.01
C ASP A 384 37.79 -15.94 -30.47
N VAL A 385 37.23 -17.13 -30.25
CA VAL A 385 35.93 -17.30 -29.61
C VAL A 385 35.96 -16.75 -28.19
N ALA A 386 37.00 -17.03 -27.40
CA ALA A 386 37.19 -16.49 -26.06
C ALA A 386 37.14 -14.95 -26.06
N LYS A 387 37.92 -14.31 -26.95
CA LYS A 387 37.90 -12.86 -27.13
C LYS A 387 36.52 -12.34 -27.54
N ARG A 388 35.83 -13.04 -28.44
CA ARG A 388 34.51 -12.64 -28.95
C ARG A 388 33.42 -12.65 -27.88
N VAL A 389 33.54 -13.49 -26.87
CA VAL A 389 32.60 -13.59 -25.73
C VAL A 389 33.07 -12.80 -24.50
N GLY A 390 34.10 -11.95 -24.64
CA GLY A 390 34.57 -11.06 -23.58
C GLY A 390 35.42 -11.76 -22.50
N ILE A 391 36.08 -12.88 -22.83
CA ILE A 391 37.02 -13.57 -21.95
C ILE A 391 38.44 -13.39 -22.50
N ARG A 392 39.24 -12.56 -21.83
CA ARG A 392 40.57 -12.14 -22.31
C ARG A 392 41.58 -13.29 -22.40
N ASP A 393 41.52 -14.22 -21.45
CA ASP A 393 42.44 -15.35 -21.36
C ASP A 393 41.81 -16.65 -21.88
N ALA A 394 42.44 -17.26 -22.89
CA ALA A 394 42.01 -18.54 -23.48
C ALA A 394 42.10 -19.70 -22.48
N SER A 395 43.02 -19.65 -21.52
CA SER A 395 43.16 -20.66 -20.47
C SER A 395 41.99 -20.57 -19.47
N ASN A 396 41.67 -19.36 -19.01
CA ASN A 396 40.48 -19.10 -18.20
C ASN A 396 39.18 -19.47 -18.94
N PHE A 397 39.06 -19.13 -20.22
CA PHE A 397 37.94 -19.55 -21.06
C PHE A 397 37.79 -21.08 -21.08
N SER A 398 38.88 -21.81 -21.33
CA SER A 398 38.83 -23.27 -21.39
C SER A 398 38.45 -23.91 -20.06
N LYS A 399 38.95 -23.36 -18.93
CA LYS A 399 38.56 -23.78 -17.58
C LYS A 399 37.07 -23.52 -17.32
N LEU A 400 36.58 -22.33 -17.66
CA LEU A 400 35.19 -21.94 -17.47
C LEU A 400 34.24 -22.76 -18.35
N PHE A 401 34.61 -22.99 -19.61
CA PHE A 401 33.84 -23.82 -20.54
C PHE A 401 33.74 -25.25 -20.02
N ARG A 402 34.85 -25.85 -19.60
CA ARG A 402 34.86 -27.19 -19.01
C ARG A 402 34.06 -27.28 -17.72
N LYS A 403 34.07 -26.23 -16.90
CA LYS A 403 33.25 -26.15 -15.68
C LYS A 403 31.75 -26.22 -15.99
N PHE A 404 31.30 -25.61 -17.08
CA PHE A 404 29.88 -25.54 -17.42
C PHE A 404 29.38 -26.67 -18.35
N GLU A 405 30.24 -27.22 -19.19
CA GLU A 405 29.88 -28.23 -20.21
C GLU A 405 30.55 -29.60 -19.99
N GLY A 406 31.45 -29.73 -19.01
CA GLY A 406 32.18 -30.97 -18.71
C GLY A 406 33.35 -31.28 -19.66
N VAL A 407 33.38 -30.69 -20.86
CA VAL A 407 34.39 -30.92 -21.90
C VAL A 407 35.12 -29.62 -22.29
N SER A 408 36.29 -29.73 -22.93
CA SER A 408 36.99 -28.56 -23.45
C SER A 408 36.25 -27.95 -24.66
N PRO A 409 36.44 -26.65 -24.96
CA PRO A 409 35.86 -26.03 -26.16
C PRO A 409 36.22 -26.75 -27.47
N GLN A 410 37.44 -27.30 -27.53
CA GLN A 410 37.92 -28.06 -28.69
C GLN A 410 37.22 -29.42 -28.78
N GLN A 411 37.14 -30.16 -27.66
CA GLN A 411 36.40 -31.42 -27.60
C GLN A 411 34.93 -31.23 -27.95
N TYR A 412 34.30 -30.15 -27.47
CA TYR A 412 32.93 -29.78 -27.81
C TYR A 412 32.73 -29.63 -29.33
N ARG A 413 33.69 -28.96 -29.99
CA ARG A 413 33.67 -28.79 -31.45
C ARG A 413 33.91 -30.10 -32.18
N ASP A 414 34.82 -30.93 -31.70
CA ASP A 414 35.13 -32.21 -32.33
C ASP A 414 33.95 -33.19 -32.21
N HIS A 415 33.23 -33.19 -31.09
CA HIS A 415 31.98 -33.96 -30.93
C HIS A 415 30.92 -33.52 -31.94
N LEU A 416 30.74 -32.21 -32.17
CA LEU A 416 29.81 -31.68 -33.18
C LEU A 416 30.18 -32.07 -34.61
N ARG A 417 31.47 -32.26 -34.89
CA ARG A 417 31.97 -32.69 -36.21
C ARG A 417 31.83 -34.19 -36.44
N ARG A 418 31.83 -34.99 -35.37
CA ARG A 418 31.64 -36.45 -35.41
C ARG A 418 30.16 -36.88 -35.49
N HIS A 419 29.22 -35.95 -35.33
CA HIS A 419 27.77 -36.18 -35.37
C HIS A 419 27.07 -35.42 -36.51
N ARG A 420 27.86 -34.96 -37.49
CA ARG A 420 27.40 -34.57 -38.82
C ARG A 420 27.88 -35.62 -39.80
#